data_AF-A0AAX2I4Z2-F1
#
_entry.id   AF-A0AAX2I4Z2-F1
#
_cell.length_a   1.000
_cell.length_b   1.000
_cell.length_c   1.000
_cell.angle_alpha   90.00
_cell.angle_beta   90.00
_cell.angle_gamma   90.00
#
_symmetry.space_group_name_H-M   'P 1'
#
loop_
_entity.id
_entity.type
_entity.pdbx_description
1 polymer ?
#
loop_
_entity_poly.entity_id
_entity_poly.type
_entity_poly.pdbx_seq_one_letter_code
_entity_poly.pdbx_strand_id
1 'polypeptide(L)'
;MEIIIAAIFLGLIPAIIANSKGRSFGLWWLYGALLFIVALVHSIVMSSDNKTIEQKQIDNGMRKCPFCAELIKPEAIKCKHCGSDVKPADEVISSNLEYGFNPSDLPFDSFFIRRKVGFDINDHAVMEMVNKLKRINPGMHPMNIQTRYANDFDKLKNKLPSSIRDEFDARYKYWMDK
;
A
#
# COMPACT_ATOMS: atom_id res chain seq x y z
N MET A 1 4.28 50.36 -0.87
CA MET A 1 3.76 49.08 -1.40
C MET A 1 4.71 48.44 -2.41
N GLU A 2 5.30 49.20 -3.33
CA GLU A 2 6.19 48.68 -4.39
C GLU A 2 7.37 47.85 -3.87
N ILE A 3 8.04 48.29 -2.80
CA ILE A 3 9.18 47.57 -2.21
C ILE A 3 8.77 46.20 -1.66
N ILE A 4 7.59 46.09 -1.05
CA ILE A 4 7.07 44.84 -0.50
C ILE A 4 6.75 43.86 -1.62
N ILE A 5 6.16 44.36 -2.71
CA ILE A 5 5.87 43.57 -3.91
C ILE A 5 7.18 43.06 -4.52
N ALA A 6 8.19 43.92 -4.67
CA ALA A 6 9.50 43.52 -5.20
C ALA A 6 10.18 42.45 -4.32
N ALA A 7 10.14 42.58 -2.99
CA ALA A 7 10.71 41.60 -2.07
C ALA A 7 10.04 40.22 -2.18
N ILE A 8 8.72 40.18 -2.37
CA ILE A 8 7.96 38.94 -2.57
C ILE A 8 8.43 38.19 -3.82
N PHE A 9 8.61 38.90 -4.94
CA PHE A 9 9.07 38.30 -6.19
C PHE A 9 10.54 37.87 -6.11
N LEU A 10 11.40 38.71 -5.51
CA LEU A 10 12.82 38.39 -5.34
C LEU A 10 13.03 37.13 -4.49
N GLY A 11 12.24 36.95 -3.42
CA GLY A 11 12.29 35.75 -2.57
C GLY A 11 12.01 34.43 -3.30
N LEU A 12 11.35 34.45 -4.47
CA LEU A 12 11.06 33.24 -5.24
C LEU A 12 12.33 32.58 -5.80
N ILE A 13 13.35 33.37 -6.15
CA ILE A 13 14.59 32.87 -6.76
C ILE A 13 15.32 31.89 -5.82
N PRO A 14 15.75 32.29 -4.60
CA PRO A 14 16.39 31.36 -3.67
C PRO A 14 15.46 30.23 -3.24
N ALA A 15 14.14 30.45 -3.20
CA ALA A 15 13.15 29.41 -2.86
C ALA A 15 13.09 28.27 -3.89
N ILE A 16 13.07 28.60 -5.19
CA ILE A 16 13.06 27.60 -6.27
C ILE A 16 14.36 26.80 -6.27
N ILE A 17 15.51 27.48 -6.11
CA ILE A 17 16.83 26.85 -6.04
C ILE A 17 16.92 25.89 -4.84
N ALA A 18 16.45 26.31 -3.67
CA ALA A 18 16.49 25.47 -2.48
C ALA A 18 15.50 24.29 -2.59
N ASN A 19 14.32 24.49 -3.17
CA ASN A 19 13.31 23.44 -3.33
C ASN A 19 13.77 22.33 -4.29
N SER A 20 14.46 22.68 -5.39
CA SER A 20 15.04 21.68 -6.31
C SER A 20 16.13 20.84 -5.65
N LYS A 21 16.78 21.37 -4.60
CA LYS A 21 17.74 20.67 -3.73
C LYS A 21 17.11 19.93 -2.55
N GLY A 22 15.78 19.79 -2.52
CA GLY A 22 15.07 19.05 -1.48
C GLY A 22 14.69 19.85 -0.24
N ARG A 23 14.87 21.17 -0.20
CA ARG A 23 14.44 22.00 0.94
C ARG A 23 12.99 22.46 0.84
N SER A 24 12.48 23.02 1.93
CA SER A 24 11.11 23.56 1.98
C SER A 24 11.02 24.89 1.24
N PHE A 25 10.13 24.94 0.23
CA PHE A 25 9.91 26.14 -0.57
C PHE A 25 9.51 27.35 0.28
N GLY A 26 8.50 27.22 1.16
CA GLY A 26 7.95 28.35 1.91
C GLY A 26 8.93 28.99 2.90
N LEU A 27 9.76 28.18 3.55
CA LEU A 27 10.76 28.67 4.50
C LEU A 27 11.86 29.46 3.78
N TRP A 28 12.32 28.95 2.65
CA TRP A 28 13.33 29.61 1.82
C TRP A 28 12.78 30.84 1.08
N TRP A 29 11.49 30.85 0.72
CA TRP A 29 10.83 32.02 0.18
C TRP A 29 10.77 33.15 1.21
N LEU A 30 10.33 32.86 2.44
CA LEU A 30 10.29 33.84 3.52
C LEU A 30 11.69 34.36 3.85
N TYR A 31 12.67 33.45 3.94
CA TYR A 31 14.07 33.81 4.16
C TYR A 31 14.62 34.69 3.03
N GLY A 32 14.32 34.36 1.77
CA GLY A 32 14.70 35.15 0.59
C GLY A 32 14.02 36.51 0.51
N ALA A 33 12.76 36.62 0.93
CA ALA A 33 12.02 37.87 0.95
C ALA A 33 12.58 38.85 2.01
N LEU A 34 13.10 38.33 3.13
CA LEU A 34 13.69 39.14 4.21
C LEU A 34 15.18 39.45 4.00
N LEU A 35 15.96 38.49 3.49
CA LEU A 35 17.43 38.55 3.44
C LEU A 35 17.96 38.05 2.09
N PHE A 36 17.49 38.67 1.00
CA PHE A 36 17.69 38.20 -0.38
C PHE A 36 19.14 37.82 -0.72
N ILE A 37 20.11 38.73 -0.52
CA ILE A 37 21.52 38.49 -0.90
C ILE A 37 22.11 37.29 -0.14
N VAL A 38 21.84 37.19 1.17
CA VAL A 38 22.35 36.11 2.01
C VAL A 38 21.69 34.78 1.62
N ALA A 39 20.37 34.78 1.45
CA ALA A 39 19.61 33.60 1.05
C ALA A 39 20.03 33.08 -0.33
N LEU A 40 20.30 33.97 -1.28
CA LEU A 40 20.76 33.60 -2.61
C LEU A 40 22.10 32.88 -2.57
N VAL A 41 23.12 33.47 -1.92
CA VAL A 41 24.44 32.84 -1.76
C VAL A 41 24.32 31.48 -1.07
N HIS A 42 23.53 31.42 0.02
CA HIS A 42 23.35 30.18 0.78
C HIS A 42 22.65 29.09 -0.06
N SER A 43 21.64 29.44 -0.86
CA SER A 43 20.94 28.48 -1.73
C SER A 43 21.85 27.86 -2.80
N ILE A 44 22.82 28.64 -3.31
CA ILE A 44 23.76 28.18 -4.33
C ILE A 44 24.80 27.23 -3.73
N VAL A 45 25.39 27.59 -2.58
CA VAL A 45 26.48 26.83 -1.94
C VAL A 45 25.99 25.55 -1.27
N MET A 46 24.75 25.52 -0.77
CA MET A 46 24.18 24.37 -0.09
C MET A 46 24.11 23.11 -0.98
N SER A 47 24.44 21.95 -0.41
CA SER A 47 24.35 20.64 -1.07
C SER A 47 22.90 20.13 -1.17
N SER A 48 22.64 19.30 -2.18
CA SER A 48 21.35 18.63 -2.35
C SER A 48 21.06 17.62 -1.23
N ASP A 49 19.83 17.61 -0.73
CA ASP A 49 19.35 16.60 0.21
C ASP A 49 18.80 15.40 -0.55
N ASN A 50 19.72 14.53 -0.99
CA ASN A 50 19.37 13.38 -1.83
C ASN A 50 18.33 12.46 -1.17
N LYS A 51 18.30 12.37 0.17
CA LYS A 51 17.31 11.57 0.90
C LYS A 51 15.92 12.16 0.74
N THR A 52 15.76 13.47 0.93
CA THR A 52 14.46 14.13 0.73
C THR A 52 14.03 14.11 -0.74
N ILE A 53 14.98 14.26 -1.67
CA ILE A 53 14.69 14.18 -3.11
C ILE A 53 14.21 12.77 -3.48
N GLU A 54 14.92 11.74 -3.04
CA GLU A 54 14.55 10.33 -3.26
C GLU A 54 13.18 10.02 -2.65
N GLN A 55 12.93 10.46 -1.41
CA GLN A 55 11.63 10.27 -0.76
C GLN A 55 10.50 10.95 -1.54
N LYS A 56 10.68 12.19 -1.99
CA LYS A 56 9.70 12.88 -2.85
C LYS A 56 9.44 12.10 -4.14
N GLN A 57 10.44 11.47 -4.74
CA GLN A 57 10.26 10.64 -5.94
C GLN A 57 9.45 9.38 -5.63
N ILE A 58 9.69 8.75 -4.48
CA ILE A 58 8.91 7.60 -4.01
C ILE A 58 7.46 8.00 -3.75
N ASP A 59 7.23 9.12 -3.06
CA ASP A 59 5.89 9.64 -2.77
C ASP A 59 5.12 10.00 -4.06
N ASN A 60 5.84 10.42 -5.11
CA ASN A 60 5.31 10.64 -6.46
C ASN A 60 5.08 9.34 -7.27
N GLY A 61 5.15 8.18 -6.63
CA GLY A 61 4.83 6.88 -7.22
C GLY A 61 6.01 6.12 -7.82
N MET A 62 7.25 6.62 -7.71
CA MET A 62 8.42 5.82 -8.07
C MET A 62 8.66 4.74 -7.01
N ARG A 63 9.37 3.68 -7.39
CA ARG A 63 9.76 2.62 -6.45
C ARG A 63 11.21 2.24 -6.63
N LYS A 64 11.80 1.61 -5.62
CA LYS A 64 13.14 1.03 -5.74
C LYS A 64 13.08 -0.31 -6.47
N CYS A 65 14.06 -0.54 -7.34
CA CYS A 65 14.32 -1.84 -7.94
C CYS A 65 14.72 -2.83 -6.83
N PRO A 66 14.13 -4.04 -6.75
CA PRO A 66 14.46 -5.02 -5.71
C PRO A 66 15.86 -5.63 -5.88
N PHE A 67 16.51 -5.47 -7.04
CA PHE A 67 17.82 -6.06 -7.32
C PHE A 67 18.98 -5.08 -7.12
N CYS A 68 18.83 -3.82 -7.54
CA CYS A 68 19.90 -2.82 -7.51
C CYS A 68 19.58 -1.58 -6.66
N ALA A 69 18.41 -1.52 -6.01
CA ALA A 69 17.93 -0.42 -5.18
C ALA A 69 17.74 0.95 -5.86
N GLU A 70 18.02 1.06 -7.15
CA GLU A 70 17.85 2.29 -7.92
C GLU A 70 16.36 2.59 -8.20
N LEU A 71 16.00 3.87 -8.32
CA LEU A 71 14.62 4.27 -8.60
C LEU A 71 14.18 3.91 -10.03
N ILE A 72 13.02 3.27 -10.12
CA ILE A 72 12.35 2.85 -11.34
C ILE A 72 10.86 3.22 -11.30
N LYS A 73 10.23 3.27 -12.47
CA LYS A 73 8.80 3.50 -12.59
C LYS A 73 8.00 2.31 -12.05
N PRO A 74 6.79 2.52 -11.50
CA PRO A 74 5.96 1.44 -10.96
C PRO A 74 5.57 0.41 -12.04
N GLU A 75 5.34 0.87 -13.27
CA GLU A 75 5.00 0.05 -14.44
C GLU A 75 6.22 -0.63 -15.12
N ALA A 76 7.43 -0.44 -14.60
CA ALA A 76 8.63 -1.03 -15.20
C ALA A 76 8.57 -2.56 -15.11
N ILE A 77 8.69 -3.23 -16.28
CA ILE A 77 8.88 -4.68 -16.42
C ILE A 77 10.36 -5.09 -16.49
N LYS A 78 11.25 -4.13 -16.78
CA LYS A 78 12.69 -4.32 -16.84
C LYS A 78 13.40 -3.11 -16.26
N CYS A 79 14.42 -3.34 -15.43
CA CYS A 79 15.18 -2.26 -14.82
C CYS A 79 16.14 -1.63 -15.83
N LYS A 80 16.06 -0.30 -16.03
CA LYS A 80 16.97 0.44 -16.92
C LYS A 80 18.42 0.54 -16.43
N HIS A 81 18.66 0.21 -15.16
CA HIS A 81 19.95 0.39 -14.50
C HIS A 81 20.74 -0.91 -14.43
N CYS A 82 20.12 -2.00 -13.96
CA CYS A 82 20.77 -3.30 -13.83
C CYS A 82 20.32 -4.33 -14.89
N GLY A 83 19.30 -4.04 -15.69
CA GLY A 83 18.79 -4.94 -16.72
C GLY A 83 17.95 -6.12 -16.21
N SER A 84 17.76 -6.28 -14.90
CA SER A 84 16.93 -7.35 -14.32
C SER A 84 15.46 -7.18 -14.68
N ASP A 85 14.76 -8.31 -14.90
CA ASP A 85 13.31 -8.33 -15.05
C ASP A 85 12.65 -8.07 -13.69
N VAL A 86 11.72 -7.13 -13.66
CA VAL A 86 11.02 -6.68 -12.44
C VAL A 86 9.51 -6.76 -12.67
N LYS A 87 8.74 -7.15 -11.66
CA LYS A 87 7.28 -7.16 -11.78
C LYS A 87 6.70 -5.75 -11.59
N PRO A 88 5.67 -5.34 -12.37
CA PRO A 88 4.93 -4.10 -12.14
C PRO A 88 4.36 -4.01 -10.73
N ALA A 89 4.27 -2.81 -10.18
CA ALA A 89 3.81 -2.59 -8.80
C ALA A 89 2.37 -3.10 -8.55
N ASP A 90 1.46 -2.94 -9.51
CA ASP A 90 0.06 -3.37 -9.39
C ASP A 90 -0.08 -4.90 -9.30
N GLU A 91 0.81 -5.63 -9.99
CA GLU A 91 0.88 -7.09 -9.89
C GLU A 91 1.48 -7.52 -8.54
N VAL A 92 2.45 -6.76 -8.03
CA VAL A 92 3.06 -7.03 -6.72
C VAL A 92 2.05 -6.81 -5.59
N ILE A 93 1.26 -5.74 -5.64
CA ILE A 93 0.18 -5.48 -4.66
C ILE A 93 -0.86 -6.62 -4.68
N SER A 94 -1.27 -7.05 -5.87
CA SER A 94 -2.18 -8.19 -6.04
C SER A 94 -1.59 -9.48 -5.45
N SER A 95 -0.29 -9.72 -5.67
CA SER A 95 0.40 -10.90 -5.14
C SER A 95 0.69 -10.83 -3.63
N ASN A 96 0.89 -9.64 -3.07
CA ASN A 96 1.16 -9.46 -1.63
C ASN A 96 -0.11 -9.56 -0.78
N LEU A 97 -1.29 -9.27 -1.35
CA LEU A 97 -2.60 -9.62 -0.77
C LEU A 97 -2.92 -11.13 -0.89
N GLU A 98 -2.12 -11.85 -1.67
CA GLU A 98 -2.22 -13.29 -1.95
C GLU A 98 -1.19 -14.10 -1.12
N TYR A 99 -0.01 -13.54 -0.83
CA TYR A 99 1.03 -14.15 0.00
C TYR A 99 0.81 -13.84 1.49
N GLY A 100 0.08 -14.72 2.18
CA GLY A 100 -0.21 -14.61 3.61
C GLY A 100 -1.69 -14.71 3.96
N PHE A 101 -2.57 -15.02 3.01
CA PHE A 101 -3.97 -15.25 3.32
C PHE A 101 -4.15 -16.46 4.24
N ASN A 102 -4.54 -16.19 5.49
CA ASN A 102 -4.98 -17.18 6.44
C ASN A 102 -6.45 -16.91 6.81
N PRO A 103 -7.37 -17.90 6.68
CA PRO A 103 -8.76 -17.73 7.08
C PRO A 103 -8.97 -17.18 8.50
N SER A 104 -8.08 -17.48 9.45
CA SER A 104 -8.22 -17.03 10.84
C SER A 104 -8.03 -15.52 11.04
N ASP A 105 -7.42 -14.86 10.06
CA ASP A 105 -7.12 -13.42 10.06
C ASP A 105 -8.27 -12.58 9.48
N LEU A 106 -9.29 -13.24 8.92
CA LEU A 106 -10.46 -12.57 8.41
C LEU A 106 -11.31 -11.97 9.54
N PRO A 107 -11.90 -10.78 9.33
CA PRO A 107 -12.82 -10.18 10.29
C PRO A 107 -14.05 -11.07 10.44
N PHE A 108 -14.23 -11.67 11.61
CA PHE A 108 -15.28 -12.67 11.86
C PHE A 108 -16.70 -12.10 11.70
N ASP A 109 -16.87 -10.80 11.90
CA ASP A 109 -18.10 -10.05 11.71
C ASP A 109 -18.54 -9.91 10.25
N SER A 110 -17.63 -10.14 9.29
CA SER A 110 -17.99 -10.19 7.87
C SER A 110 -18.86 -11.40 7.50
N PHE A 111 -18.83 -12.47 8.29
CA PHE A 111 -19.50 -13.74 8.00
C PHE A 111 -20.94 -13.83 8.53
N PHE A 112 -21.45 -12.79 9.19
CA PHE A 112 -22.81 -12.79 9.69
C PHE A 112 -23.48 -11.43 9.57
N ILE A 113 -24.80 -11.46 9.48
CA ILE A 113 -25.67 -10.29 9.45
C ILE A 113 -26.43 -10.26 10.78
N ARG A 114 -26.28 -9.17 11.54
CA ARG A 114 -27.02 -8.97 12.79
C ARG A 114 -28.47 -8.63 12.49
N ARG A 115 -29.41 -9.41 13.05
CA ARG A 115 -30.86 -9.19 12.91
C ARG A 115 -31.47 -8.71 14.22
N LYS A 116 -32.76 -8.34 14.19
CA LYS A 116 -33.53 -7.99 15.40
C LYS A 116 -33.58 -9.16 16.40
N VAL A 117 -33.59 -10.39 15.89
CA VAL A 117 -33.55 -11.62 16.67
C VAL A 117 -32.51 -12.52 16.02
N GLY A 118 -31.37 -12.71 16.66
CA GLY A 118 -30.31 -13.61 16.20
C GLY A 118 -29.39 -13.05 15.12
N PHE A 119 -28.73 -13.99 14.43
CA PHE A 119 -27.73 -13.74 13.39
C PHE A 119 -28.03 -14.63 12.21
N ASP A 120 -27.95 -14.08 11.00
CA ASP A 120 -28.01 -14.84 9.75
C ASP A 120 -26.60 -14.95 9.17
N ILE A 121 -26.31 -15.99 8.40
CA ILE A 121 -25.02 -16.08 7.71
C ILE A 121 -24.93 -15.15 6.52
N ASN A 122 -23.77 -14.52 6.36
CA ASN A 122 -23.40 -13.84 5.14
C ASN A 122 -22.78 -14.83 4.15
N ASP A 123 -23.63 -15.52 3.39
CA ASP A 123 -23.20 -16.57 2.47
C ASP A 123 -22.23 -16.06 1.37
N HIS A 124 -22.39 -14.81 0.94
CA HIS A 124 -21.51 -14.18 -0.03
C HIS A 124 -20.06 -14.11 0.50
N ALA A 125 -19.89 -13.74 1.77
CA ALA A 125 -18.57 -13.69 2.40
C ALA A 125 -17.92 -15.09 2.51
N VAL A 126 -18.73 -16.13 2.79
CA VAL A 126 -18.25 -17.52 2.81
C VAL A 126 -17.78 -17.96 1.42
N MET A 127 -18.58 -17.68 0.38
CA MET A 127 -18.23 -17.97 -1.01
C MET A 127 -16.93 -17.27 -1.43
N GLU A 128 -16.80 -15.98 -1.14
CA GLU A 128 -15.62 -15.19 -1.50
C GLU A 128 -14.35 -15.72 -0.81
N MET A 129 -14.44 -16.06 0.47
CA MET A 129 -13.37 -16.71 1.22
C MET A 129 -12.93 -18.03 0.55
N VAL A 130 -13.88 -18.89 0.20
CA VAL A 130 -13.58 -20.19 -0.44
C VAL A 130 -12.98 -20.02 -1.84
N ASN A 131 -13.51 -19.10 -2.65
CA ASN A 131 -12.96 -18.81 -3.96
C ASN A 131 -11.52 -18.29 -3.86
N LYS A 132 -11.22 -17.46 -2.85
CA LYS A 132 -9.87 -17.02 -2.56
C LYS A 132 -8.96 -18.19 -2.16
N LEU A 133 -9.42 -19.09 -1.29
CA LEU A 133 -8.67 -20.31 -0.93
C LEU A 133 -8.32 -21.18 -2.15
N LYS A 134 -9.26 -21.38 -3.07
CA LYS A 134 -9.02 -22.15 -4.31
C LYS A 134 -7.99 -21.48 -5.21
N ARG A 135 -8.10 -20.16 -5.39
CA ARG A 135 -7.17 -19.38 -6.21
C ARG A 135 -5.73 -19.43 -5.73
N ILE A 136 -5.50 -19.31 -4.42
CA ILE A 136 -4.14 -19.33 -3.86
C ILE A 136 -3.54 -20.75 -3.77
N ASN A 137 -4.33 -21.79 -4.03
CA ASN A 137 -3.91 -23.19 -4.05
C ASN A 137 -4.22 -23.83 -5.42
N PRO A 138 -3.66 -23.31 -6.53
CA PRO A 138 -3.95 -23.85 -7.86
C PRO A 138 -3.47 -25.31 -7.96
N GLY A 139 -4.32 -26.18 -8.50
CA GLY A 139 -4.02 -27.61 -8.67
C GLY A 139 -4.15 -28.47 -7.42
N MET A 140 -4.58 -27.91 -6.28
CA MET A 140 -4.86 -28.67 -5.07
C MET A 140 -6.32 -29.16 -5.04
N HIS A 141 -6.52 -30.46 -4.81
CA HIS A 141 -7.87 -31.01 -4.61
C HIS A 141 -8.56 -30.36 -3.40
N PRO A 142 -9.88 -30.07 -3.42
CA PRO A 142 -10.58 -29.39 -2.32
C PRO A 142 -10.35 -30.00 -0.93
N MET A 143 -10.29 -31.33 -0.86
CA MET A 143 -10.01 -32.07 0.40
C MET A 143 -8.64 -31.75 1.01
N ASN A 144 -7.62 -31.51 0.17
CA ASN A 144 -6.28 -31.14 0.63
C ASN A 144 -6.25 -29.68 1.12
N ILE A 145 -7.04 -28.80 0.51
CA ILE A 145 -7.21 -27.40 0.96
C ILE A 145 -7.88 -27.40 2.34
N GLN A 146 -8.98 -28.15 2.51
CA GLN A 146 -9.66 -28.26 3.80
C GLN A 146 -8.71 -28.77 4.90
N THR A 147 -7.92 -29.81 4.60
CA THR A 147 -6.95 -30.36 5.54
C THR A 147 -5.85 -29.35 5.89
N ARG A 148 -5.35 -28.60 4.90
CA ARG A 148 -4.29 -27.59 5.09
C ARG A 148 -4.70 -26.46 6.03
N TYR A 149 -5.95 -26.01 5.95
CA TYR A 149 -6.46 -24.85 6.70
C TYR A 149 -7.41 -25.21 7.85
N ALA A 150 -7.52 -26.49 8.22
CA ALA A 150 -8.48 -26.96 9.25
C ALA A 150 -8.34 -26.19 10.58
N ASN A 151 -7.12 -26.03 11.09
CA ASN A 151 -6.85 -25.32 12.33
C ASN A 151 -7.30 -23.85 12.28
N ASP A 152 -7.10 -23.20 11.14
CA ASP A 152 -7.42 -21.78 10.97
C ASP A 152 -8.92 -21.57 10.78
N PHE A 153 -9.56 -22.49 10.06
CA PHE A 153 -11.00 -22.56 9.94
C PHE A 153 -11.67 -22.74 11.31
N ASP A 154 -11.15 -23.65 12.15
CA ASP A 154 -11.66 -23.86 13.51
C ASP A 154 -11.50 -22.62 14.39
N LYS A 155 -10.36 -21.93 14.31
CA LYS A 155 -10.16 -20.63 15.00
C LYS A 155 -11.19 -19.59 14.57
N LEU A 156 -11.45 -19.47 13.26
CA LEU A 156 -12.44 -18.54 12.73
C LEU A 156 -13.85 -18.91 13.19
N LYS A 157 -14.24 -20.18 13.05
CA LYS A 157 -15.54 -20.71 13.50
C LYS A 157 -15.78 -20.47 14.98
N ASN A 158 -14.75 -20.60 15.82
CA ASN A 158 -14.86 -20.37 17.26
C ASN A 158 -15.05 -18.89 17.63
N LYS A 159 -14.69 -17.94 16.75
CA LYS A 159 -14.99 -16.50 16.94
C LYS A 159 -16.44 -16.15 16.58
N LEU A 160 -17.14 -16.99 15.80
CA LEU A 160 -18.53 -16.74 15.41
C LEU A 160 -19.53 -16.98 16.56
N PRO A 161 -20.69 -16.29 16.55
CA PRO A 161 -21.81 -16.60 17.44
C PRO A 161 -22.19 -18.08 17.36
N SER A 162 -22.41 -18.73 18.50
CA SER A 162 -22.65 -20.18 18.59
C SER A 162 -23.84 -20.64 17.74
N SER A 163 -24.88 -19.82 17.59
CA SER A 163 -26.10 -20.14 16.85
C SER A 163 -25.89 -20.35 15.35
N ILE A 164 -24.79 -19.86 14.76
CA ILE A 164 -24.54 -19.92 13.31
C ILE A 164 -23.32 -20.77 12.94
N ARG A 165 -22.63 -21.38 13.90
CA ARG A 165 -21.38 -22.12 13.64
C ARG A 165 -21.59 -23.34 12.75
N ASP A 166 -22.71 -24.04 12.92
CA ASP A 166 -23.03 -25.23 12.12
C ASP A 166 -23.46 -24.87 10.71
N GLU A 167 -24.21 -23.78 10.57
CA GLU A 167 -24.57 -23.23 9.26
C GLU A 167 -23.31 -22.77 8.51
N PHE A 168 -22.34 -22.16 9.20
CA PHE A 168 -21.08 -21.71 8.60
C PHE A 168 -20.27 -22.88 8.06
N ASP A 169 -20.19 -23.97 8.82
CA ASP A 169 -19.55 -25.21 8.39
C ASP A 169 -20.24 -25.82 7.16
N ALA A 170 -21.57 -25.84 7.15
CA ALA A 170 -22.35 -26.35 6.02
C ALA A 170 -22.13 -25.51 4.75
N ARG A 171 -22.16 -24.16 4.86
CA ARG A 171 -21.92 -23.26 3.73
C ARG A 171 -20.48 -23.36 3.22
N TYR A 172 -19.49 -23.44 4.12
CA TYR A 172 -18.09 -23.62 3.74
C TYR A 172 -17.89 -24.90 2.93
N LYS A 173 -18.40 -26.05 3.40
CA LYS A 173 -18.33 -27.33 2.69
C LYS A 173 -19.01 -27.27 1.32
N TYR A 174 -20.22 -26.70 1.28
CA TYR A 174 -20.96 -26.51 0.02
C TYR A 174 -20.14 -25.75 -1.03
N TRP A 175 -19.50 -24.64 -0.65
CA TRP A 175 -18.69 -23.85 -1.58
C TRP A 175 -17.34 -24.50 -1.89
N MET A 176 -16.80 -25.35 -1.00
CA MET A 176 -15.58 -26.11 -1.27
C MET A 176 -15.78 -27.16 -2.35
N ASP A 177 -16.94 -27.82 -2.37
CA ASP A 177 -17.25 -28.91 -3.31
C ASP A 177 -17.78 -28.42 -4.68
N LYS A 178 -18.16 -27.13 -4.76
CA LYS A 178 -18.64 -26.48 -5.99
C LYS A 178 -17.53 -25.92 -6.87
#